data_AF-A0AAU5B2L4-F1
#
_entry.id   AF-A0AAU5B2L4-F1
#
_cell.length_a   1.000
_cell.length_b   1.000
_cell.length_c   1.000
_cell.angle_alpha   90.00
_cell.angle_beta   90.00
_cell.angle_gamma   90.00
#
_symmetry.space_group_name_H-M   'P 1'
#
loop_
_entity.id
_entity.type
_entity.pdbx_description
1 polymer ?
#
loop_
_entity_poly.entity_id
_entity_poly.type
_entity_poly.pdbx_seq_one_letter_code
_entity_poly.pdbx_strand_id
1 'polypeptide(L)'
;MDVLDLARALVLERHPDARAAFLGGSVLTSRRTARSDLDVVVLLDGPPAPYRQSLRYGNWPVELFVHTEDSWHSFVTPEIVQRNSPLLWMCADGVLLLDADGTGARIADTAKRLAAAGPPPVTDSALEDARYALTDLLDDFAACTDAGERLFVVAELVRRTGELALLTHGAWLGGGKWLARRLEPVAPDLAARLDETAQAALRGVSEGLTSLVTEVLDTAGGPVWEGYRRSGPRKTA
;
A
#
# COMPACT_ATOMS: atom_id res chain seq x y z
N MET A 1 -13.81 -19.95 -19.94
CA MET A 1 -14.36 -19.62 -18.61
C MET A 1 -13.85 -18.25 -18.27
N ASP A 2 -14.75 -17.32 -17.95
CA ASP A 2 -14.36 -15.98 -17.50
C ASP A 2 -13.62 -16.07 -16.15
N VAL A 3 -12.80 -15.07 -15.82
CA VAL A 3 -12.05 -15.03 -14.56
C VAL A 3 -12.98 -14.94 -13.35
N LEU A 4 -14.12 -14.26 -13.48
CA LEU A 4 -15.12 -14.17 -12.43
C LEU A 4 -15.77 -15.53 -12.18
N ASP A 5 -16.16 -16.24 -13.25
CA ASP A 5 -16.72 -17.59 -13.15
C ASP A 5 -15.73 -18.56 -12.50
N LEU A 6 -14.45 -18.47 -12.86
CA LEU A 6 -13.40 -19.30 -12.30
C LEU A 6 -13.19 -19.01 -10.80
N ALA A 7 -13.09 -17.74 -10.43
CA ALA A 7 -12.92 -17.35 -9.03
C ALA A 7 -14.13 -17.77 -8.19
N ARG A 8 -15.34 -17.64 -8.73
CA ARG A 8 -16.57 -18.10 -8.09
C ARG A 8 -16.58 -19.63 -7.92
N ALA A 9 -16.19 -20.38 -8.94
CA ALA A 9 -16.08 -21.84 -8.87
C ALA A 9 -15.08 -22.29 -7.79
N LEU A 10 -13.91 -21.64 -7.73
CA LEU A 10 -12.92 -21.85 -6.68
C LEU A 10 -13.51 -21.65 -5.28
N VAL A 11 -14.21 -20.53 -5.06
CA VAL A 11 -14.83 -20.22 -3.77
C VAL A 11 -15.83 -21.30 -3.38
N LEU A 12 -16.74 -21.69 -4.28
CA LEU A 12 -17.76 -22.69 -4.00
C LEU A 12 -17.17 -24.09 -3.75
N GLU A 13 -16.06 -24.43 -4.40
CA GLU A 13 -15.36 -25.71 -4.19
C GLU A 13 -14.61 -25.76 -2.85
N ARG A 14 -13.92 -24.68 -2.48
CA ARG A 14 -13.04 -24.63 -1.30
C ARG A 14 -13.75 -24.19 -0.02
N HIS A 15 -14.76 -23.36 -0.16
CA HIS A 15 -15.52 -22.74 0.92
C HIS A 15 -17.03 -22.82 0.61
N PRO A 16 -17.62 -24.04 0.58
CA PRO A 16 -19.05 -24.20 0.31
C PRO A 16 -19.94 -23.45 1.32
N ASP A 17 -19.44 -23.26 2.54
CA ASP A 17 -20.12 -22.53 3.61
C ASP A 17 -19.79 -21.03 3.64
N ALA A 18 -19.19 -20.48 2.57
CA ALA A 18 -18.89 -19.06 2.49
C ALA A 18 -20.15 -18.21 2.54
N ARG A 19 -20.17 -17.23 3.44
CA ARG A 19 -21.23 -16.21 3.54
C ARG A 19 -21.10 -15.18 2.44
N ALA A 20 -19.87 -14.80 2.10
CA ALA A 20 -19.58 -13.92 0.98
C ALA A 20 -18.17 -14.16 0.44
N ALA A 21 -17.93 -13.70 -0.79
CA ALA A 21 -16.59 -13.67 -1.35
C ALA A 21 -16.41 -12.52 -2.35
N PHE A 22 -15.19 -12.00 -2.43
CA PHE A 22 -14.79 -10.94 -3.35
C PHE A 22 -13.60 -11.39 -4.19
N LEU A 23 -13.58 -11.00 -5.46
CA LEU A 23 -12.35 -10.94 -6.23
C LEU A 23 -11.85 -9.50 -6.17
N GLY A 24 -10.62 -9.32 -5.72
CA GLY A 24 -9.91 -8.06 -5.75
C GLY A 24 -8.74 -8.10 -6.72
N GLY A 25 -7.80 -7.16 -6.51
CA GLY A 25 -6.49 -7.25 -7.13
C GLY A 25 -6.40 -6.75 -8.57
N SER A 26 -5.21 -6.91 -9.14
CA SER A 26 -4.89 -6.34 -10.45
C SER A 26 -5.64 -6.98 -11.62
N VAL A 27 -6.21 -8.18 -11.42
CA VAL A 27 -6.89 -8.97 -12.46
C VAL A 27 -8.18 -8.30 -12.96
N LEU A 28 -8.75 -7.40 -12.16
CA LEU A 28 -9.95 -6.62 -12.50
C LEU A 28 -9.65 -5.31 -13.23
N THR A 29 -8.36 -4.97 -13.40
CA THR A 29 -7.95 -3.67 -13.94
C THR A 29 -7.37 -3.79 -15.35
N SER A 30 -7.31 -2.68 -16.09
CA SER A 30 -6.57 -2.59 -17.36
C SER A 30 -5.06 -2.87 -17.21
N ARG A 31 -4.55 -2.90 -15.97
CA ARG A 31 -3.14 -3.18 -15.64
C ARG A 31 -2.90 -4.66 -15.29
N ARG A 32 -3.84 -5.56 -15.60
CA ARG A 32 -3.67 -7.02 -15.49
C ARG A 32 -2.54 -7.49 -16.40
N THR A 33 -1.76 -8.47 -15.92
CA THR A 33 -0.73 -9.14 -16.73
C THR A 33 -0.96 -10.65 -16.74
N ALA A 34 -0.24 -11.39 -17.57
CA ALA A 34 -0.25 -12.86 -17.55
C ALA A 34 0.26 -13.46 -16.23
N ARG A 35 0.88 -12.64 -15.36
CA ARG A 35 1.39 -13.03 -14.04
C ARG A 35 0.50 -12.54 -12.89
N SER A 36 -0.62 -11.89 -13.16
CA SER A 36 -1.58 -11.49 -12.14
C SER A 36 -2.19 -12.72 -11.46
N ASP A 37 -2.19 -12.70 -10.14
CA ASP A 37 -2.89 -13.62 -9.25
C ASP A 37 -4.37 -13.26 -9.09
N LEU A 38 -5.12 -14.21 -8.54
CA LEU A 38 -6.47 -13.99 -8.03
C LEU A 38 -6.38 -13.67 -6.54
N ASP A 39 -6.56 -12.41 -6.18
CA ASP A 39 -6.71 -11.97 -4.81
C ASP A 39 -8.16 -12.17 -4.38
N VAL A 40 -8.45 -13.19 -3.56
CA VAL A 40 -9.82 -13.58 -3.21
C VAL A 40 -10.05 -13.45 -1.72
N VAL A 41 -11.00 -12.60 -1.33
CA VAL A 41 -11.45 -12.48 0.07
C VAL A 41 -12.65 -13.40 0.26
N VAL A 42 -12.66 -14.21 1.33
CA VAL A 42 -13.78 -15.09 1.69
C VAL A 42 -14.22 -14.79 3.10
N LEU A 43 -15.53 -14.61 3.30
CA LEU A 43 -16.13 -14.43 4.61
C LEU A 43 -16.83 -15.71 5.07
N LEU A 44 -16.39 -16.24 6.21
CA LEU A 44 -16.98 -17.38 6.90
C LEU A 44 -17.70 -16.90 8.17
N ASP A 45 -18.57 -17.75 8.73
CA ASP A 45 -19.24 -17.45 10.00
C ASP A 45 -18.32 -17.63 11.22
N GLY A 46 -17.27 -18.44 11.08
CA GLY A 46 -16.41 -18.83 12.19
C GLY A 46 -15.15 -19.59 11.72
N PRO A 47 -14.59 -20.46 12.57
CA PRO A 47 -13.43 -21.27 12.22
C PRO A 47 -13.64 -22.04 10.90
N PRO A 48 -12.60 -22.21 10.07
CA PRO A 48 -11.18 -22.01 10.41
C PRO A 48 -10.66 -20.57 10.22
N ALA A 49 -11.50 -19.57 9.92
CA ALA A 49 -11.05 -18.18 9.82
C ALA A 49 -10.52 -17.62 11.17
N PRO A 50 -9.56 -16.68 11.17
CA PRO A 50 -8.91 -16.07 10.00
C PRO A 50 -7.65 -16.83 9.54
N TYR A 51 -7.42 -16.89 8.24
CA TYR A 51 -6.13 -17.34 7.67
C TYR A 51 -5.89 -16.78 6.27
N ARG A 52 -4.63 -16.82 5.85
CA ARG A 52 -4.22 -16.56 4.46
C ARG A 52 -3.64 -17.82 3.85
N GLN A 53 -3.94 -18.07 2.58
CA GLN A 53 -3.41 -19.23 1.88
C GLN A 53 -3.07 -18.89 0.42
N SER A 54 -1.84 -19.18 0.02
CA SER A 54 -1.42 -19.19 -1.38
C SER A 54 -1.65 -20.58 -1.97
N LEU A 55 -2.32 -20.67 -3.12
CA LEU A 55 -2.53 -21.94 -3.83
C LEU A 55 -2.56 -21.78 -5.35
N ARG A 56 -2.65 -22.90 -6.07
CA ARG A 56 -2.94 -22.91 -7.50
C ARG A 56 -4.32 -23.50 -7.76
N TYR A 57 -5.11 -22.81 -8.58
CA TYR A 57 -6.38 -23.31 -9.10
C TYR A 57 -6.31 -23.42 -10.62
N GLY A 58 -6.10 -24.65 -11.10
CA GLY A 58 -5.65 -24.88 -12.48
C GLY A 58 -4.34 -24.14 -12.77
N ASN A 59 -4.37 -23.20 -13.72
CA ASN A 59 -3.20 -22.41 -14.10
C ASN A 59 -3.06 -21.08 -13.32
N TRP A 60 -4.00 -20.76 -12.44
CA TRP A 60 -4.05 -19.49 -11.72
C TRP A 60 -3.35 -19.57 -10.36
N PRO A 61 -2.37 -18.69 -10.08
CA PRO A 61 -1.98 -18.38 -8.71
C PRO A 61 -3.13 -17.69 -8.00
N VAL A 62 -3.40 -18.07 -6.76
CA VAL A 62 -4.47 -17.52 -5.93
C VAL A 62 -3.92 -17.19 -4.56
N GLU A 63 -4.26 -16.01 -4.07
CA GLU A 63 -4.10 -15.59 -2.69
C GLU A 63 -5.50 -15.53 -2.04
N LEU A 64 -5.77 -16.45 -1.12
CA LEU A 64 -7.00 -16.47 -0.32
C LEU A 64 -6.80 -15.69 0.98
N PHE A 65 -7.71 -14.76 1.25
CA PHE A 65 -7.81 -13.99 2.49
C PHE A 65 -9.12 -14.37 3.17
N VAL A 66 -9.07 -15.30 4.12
CA VAL A 66 -10.28 -15.88 4.72
C VAL A 66 -10.49 -15.29 6.10
N HIS A 67 -11.65 -14.68 6.31
CA HIS A 67 -11.98 -13.92 7.51
C HIS A 67 -13.40 -14.24 7.98
N THR A 68 -13.66 -13.98 9.25
CA THR A 68 -15.00 -13.63 9.76
C THR A 68 -15.23 -12.13 9.63
N GLU A 69 -16.47 -11.64 9.79
CA GLU A 69 -16.74 -10.20 9.83
C GLU A 69 -15.89 -9.50 10.93
N ASP A 70 -15.84 -10.07 12.14
CA ASP A 70 -15.06 -9.54 13.27
C ASP A 70 -13.55 -9.49 12.99
N SER A 71 -13.00 -10.55 12.40
CA SER A 71 -11.57 -10.58 12.07
C SER A 71 -11.25 -9.69 10.88
N TRP A 72 -12.15 -9.50 9.91
CA TRP A 72 -11.97 -8.50 8.86
C TRP A 72 -11.82 -7.10 9.46
N HIS A 73 -12.71 -6.72 10.38
CA HIS A 73 -12.62 -5.43 11.09
C HIS A 73 -11.34 -5.32 11.93
N SER A 74 -10.95 -6.40 12.62
CA SER A 74 -9.76 -6.43 13.47
C SER A 74 -8.45 -6.25 12.68
N PHE A 75 -8.42 -6.69 11.42
CA PHE A 75 -7.27 -6.47 10.52
C PHE A 75 -7.31 -5.10 9.85
N VAL A 76 -8.46 -4.70 9.32
CA VAL A 76 -8.60 -3.43 8.59
C VAL A 76 -8.34 -2.23 9.51
N THR A 77 -8.83 -2.24 10.75
CA THR A 77 -8.69 -1.09 11.66
C THR A 77 -7.23 -0.63 11.87
N PRO A 78 -6.28 -1.49 12.29
CA PRO A 78 -4.87 -1.09 12.39
C PRO A 78 -4.23 -0.77 11.03
N GLU A 79 -4.63 -1.44 9.95
CA GLU A 79 -4.13 -1.14 8.60
C GLU A 79 -4.54 0.26 8.11
N ILE A 80 -5.73 0.73 8.49
CA ILE A 80 -6.19 2.11 8.24
C ILE A 80 -5.28 3.11 8.96
N VAL A 81 -4.96 2.85 10.23
CA VAL A 81 -4.03 3.70 11.00
C VAL A 81 -2.64 3.72 10.36
N GLN A 82 -2.19 2.60 9.81
CA GLN A 82 -0.95 2.47 9.05
C GLN A 82 -1.06 3.00 7.61
N ARG A 83 -2.22 3.52 7.20
CA ARG A 83 -2.50 4.07 5.87
C ARG A 83 -2.30 3.08 4.73
N ASN A 84 -2.31 1.78 4.98
CA ASN A 84 -2.08 0.76 3.95
C ASN A 84 -2.90 -0.49 4.26
N SER A 85 -4.09 -0.59 3.64
CA SER A 85 -5.00 -1.72 3.84
C SER A 85 -5.40 -2.37 2.51
N PRO A 86 -4.61 -3.32 1.98
CA PRO A 86 -5.00 -4.09 0.81
C PRO A 86 -6.34 -4.81 1.01
N LEU A 87 -6.62 -5.34 2.20
CA LEU A 87 -7.87 -6.03 2.53
C LEU A 87 -9.09 -5.11 2.40
N LEU A 88 -9.00 -3.87 2.89
CA LEU A 88 -10.03 -2.86 2.70
C LEU A 88 -10.30 -2.62 1.21
N TRP A 89 -9.25 -2.40 0.42
CA TRP A 89 -9.37 -2.09 -1.01
C TRP A 89 -9.89 -3.27 -1.83
N MET A 90 -9.55 -4.51 -1.47
CA MET A 90 -10.13 -5.70 -2.10
C MET A 90 -11.65 -5.80 -1.92
N CYS A 91 -12.19 -5.35 -0.79
CA CYS A 91 -13.64 -5.30 -0.56
C CYS A 91 -14.30 -4.04 -1.12
N ALA A 92 -13.58 -2.91 -1.16
CA ALA A 92 -14.11 -1.63 -1.63
C ALA A 92 -14.23 -1.58 -3.16
N ASP A 93 -13.17 -1.97 -3.87
CA ASP A 93 -13.06 -1.89 -5.34
C ASP A 93 -13.27 -3.25 -6.02
N GLY A 94 -13.26 -4.35 -5.25
CA GLY A 94 -13.42 -5.70 -5.79
C GLY A 94 -14.84 -6.01 -6.27
N VAL A 95 -14.94 -7.10 -7.02
CA VAL A 95 -16.21 -7.65 -7.49
C VAL A 95 -16.72 -8.68 -6.49
N LEU A 96 -17.96 -8.51 -6.03
CA LEU A 96 -18.65 -9.47 -5.19
C LEU A 96 -18.99 -10.73 -5.99
N LEU A 97 -18.36 -11.85 -5.64
CA LEU A 97 -18.53 -13.15 -6.29
C LEU A 97 -19.71 -13.93 -5.70
N LEU A 98 -19.93 -13.80 -4.39
CA LEU A 98 -20.93 -14.53 -3.63
C LEU A 98 -21.45 -13.65 -2.49
N ASP A 99 -22.74 -13.71 -2.24
CA ASP A 99 -23.38 -13.09 -1.07
C ASP A 99 -24.60 -13.92 -0.68
N ALA A 100 -24.45 -14.77 0.33
CA ALA A 100 -25.47 -15.73 0.75
C ALA A 100 -26.54 -15.08 1.64
N ASP A 101 -26.17 -14.06 2.41
CA ASP A 101 -26.99 -13.49 3.48
C ASP A 101 -26.92 -11.95 3.59
N GLY A 102 -26.35 -11.28 2.57
CA GLY A 102 -26.17 -9.83 2.54
C GLY A 102 -24.91 -9.32 3.25
N THR A 103 -24.09 -10.20 3.82
CA THR A 103 -22.82 -9.82 4.48
C THR A 103 -21.83 -9.23 3.48
N GLY A 104 -21.79 -9.77 2.26
CA GLY A 104 -20.94 -9.24 1.21
C GLY A 104 -21.28 -7.79 0.87
N ALA A 105 -22.56 -7.50 0.61
CA ALA A 105 -23.02 -6.15 0.35
C ALA A 105 -22.68 -5.16 1.50
N ARG A 106 -22.90 -5.57 2.77
CA ARG A 106 -22.57 -4.73 3.93
C ARG A 106 -21.08 -4.45 4.07
N ILE A 107 -20.24 -5.46 3.86
CA ILE A 107 -18.78 -5.30 3.93
C ILE A 107 -18.26 -4.44 2.80
N ALA A 108 -18.77 -4.60 1.58
CA ALA A 108 -18.40 -3.75 0.44
C ALA A 108 -18.72 -2.28 0.69
N ASP A 109 -19.94 -2.02 1.18
CA ASP A 109 -20.43 -0.67 1.50
C ASP A 109 -19.62 -0.03 2.65
N THR A 110 -19.33 -0.81 3.70
CA THR A 110 -18.46 -0.36 4.80
C THR A 110 -17.04 -0.09 4.32
N ALA A 111 -16.47 -0.97 3.50
CA ALA A 111 -15.14 -0.80 2.94
C ALA A 111 -15.05 0.47 2.08
N LYS A 112 -16.04 0.73 1.22
CA LYS A 112 -16.11 1.96 0.42
C LYS A 112 -16.16 3.22 1.28
N ARG A 113 -16.98 3.22 2.33
CA ARG A 113 -17.04 4.36 3.28
C ARG A 113 -15.70 4.60 3.95
N LEU A 114 -15.05 3.55 4.47
CA LEU A 114 -13.76 3.67 5.15
C LEU A 114 -12.65 4.11 4.20
N ALA A 115 -12.61 3.56 2.98
CA ALA A 115 -11.65 3.96 1.95
C ALA A 115 -11.81 5.44 1.54
N ALA A 116 -13.05 5.90 1.39
CA ALA A 116 -13.37 7.29 1.07
C ALA A 116 -13.10 8.26 2.24
N ALA A 117 -13.33 7.82 3.48
CA ALA A 117 -13.01 8.61 4.67
C ALA A 117 -11.49 8.82 4.83
N GLY A 118 -10.68 7.86 4.37
CA GLY A 118 -9.23 7.92 4.45
C GLY A 118 -8.68 7.56 5.83
N PRO A 119 -7.34 7.50 5.95
CA PRO A 119 -6.69 7.29 7.24
C PRO A 119 -6.85 8.51 8.17
N PRO A 120 -6.60 8.37 9.49
CA PRO A 120 -6.55 9.50 10.42
C PRO A 120 -5.55 10.57 9.96
N PRO A 121 -5.63 11.83 10.41
CA PRO A 121 -4.61 12.84 10.13
C PRO A 121 -3.19 12.39 10.53
N VAL A 122 -2.17 12.83 9.78
CA VAL A 122 -0.76 12.59 10.15
C VAL A 122 -0.47 13.44 11.39
N THR A 123 0.20 12.87 12.39
CA THR A 123 0.65 13.65 13.54
C THR A 123 1.87 14.49 13.15
N ASP A 124 2.02 15.67 13.77
CA ASP A 124 3.19 16.54 13.54
C ASP A 124 4.51 15.80 13.74
N SER A 125 4.56 14.92 14.76
CA SER A 125 5.75 14.10 15.04
C SER A 125 6.06 13.12 13.91
N ALA A 126 5.05 12.47 13.33
CA ALA A 126 5.25 11.50 12.24
C ALA A 126 5.67 12.20 10.95
N LEU A 127 5.14 13.41 10.69
CA LEU A 127 5.57 14.22 9.55
C LEU A 127 7.01 14.74 9.75
N GLU A 128 7.36 15.18 10.97
CA GLU A 128 8.73 15.56 11.31
C GLU A 128 9.71 14.37 11.21
N ASP A 129 9.33 13.17 11.65
CA ASP A 129 10.14 11.96 11.53
C ASP A 129 10.43 11.63 10.06
N ALA A 130 9.41 11.72 9.20
CA ALA A 130 9.55 11.47 7.76
C ALA A 130 10.47 12.51 7.09
N ARG A 131 10.34 13.80 7.44
CA ARG A 131 11.20 14.87 6.92
C ARG A 131 12.64 14.74 7.38
N TYR A 132 12.84 14.45 8.67
CA TYR A 132 14.19 14.22 9.23
C TYR A 132 14.87 13.06 8.51
N ALA A 133 14.21 11.90 8.43
CA ALA A 133 14.81 10.73 7.81
C ALA A 133 15.09 10.91 6.30
N LEU A 134 14.30 11.74 5.61
CA LEU A 134 14.55 12.07 4.20
C LEU A 134 15.67 13.12 4.05
N THR A 135 15.80 14.05 5.00
CA THR A 135 16.89 15.04 5.03
C THR A 135 18.24 14.36 5.27
N ASP A 136 18.30 13.50 6.28
CA ASP A 136 19.50 12.70 6.62
C ASP A 136 19.94 11.83 5.43
N LEU A 137 18.99 11.17 4.77
CA LEU A 137 19.27 10.35 3.59
C LEU A 137 19.74 11.18 2.37
N LEU A 138 19.28 12.44 2.26
CA LEU A 138 19.71 13.33 1.19
C LEU A 138 21.17 13.76 1.37
N ASP A 139 21.61 13.96 2.62
CA ASP A 139 23.02 14.22 2.96
C ASP A 139 23.90 13.00 2.65
N ASP A 140 23.46 11.79 3.01
CA ASP A 140 24.14 10.54 2.65
C ASP A 140 24.28 10.39 1.14
N PHE A 141 23.23 10.72 0.39
CA PHE A 141 23.26 10.68 -1.07
C PHE A 141 24.28 11.64 -1.67
N ALA A 142 24.41 12.85 -1.12
CA ALA A 142 25.40 13.83 -1.55
C ALA A 142 26.84 13.36 -1.30
N ALA A 143 27.08 12.60 -0.22
CA ALA A 143 28.38 12.03 0.12
C ALA A 143 28.68 10.69 -0.57
N CYS A 144 27.68 10.06 -1.21
CA CYS A 144 27.79 8.72 -1.77
C CYS A 144 28.70 8.67 -3.01
N THR A 145 29.81 7.94 -2.87
CA THR A 145 30.79 7.75 -3.97
C THR A 145 30.75 6.34 -4.55
N ASP A 146 30.37 5.33 -3.76
CA ASP A 146 30.27 3.95 -4.23
C ASP A 146 29.00 3.71 -5.07
N ALA A 147 29.15 3.01 -6.20
CA ALA A 147 28.04 2.76 -7.11
C ALA A 147 27.05 1.71 -6.58
N GLY A 148 27.53 0.74 -5.78
CA GLY A 148 26.70 -0.26 -5.14
C GLY A 148 25.83 0.35 -4.05
N GLU A 149 26.41 1.18 -3.18
CA GLU A 149 25.69 1.94 -2.14
C GLU A 149 24.66 2.90 -2.77
N ARG A 150 25.04 3.58 -3.86
CA ARG A 150 24.16 4.51 -4.58
C ARG A 150 22.84 3.88 -5.00
N LEU A 151 22.86 2.61 -5.41
CA LEU A 151 21.63 1.87 -5.74
C LEU A 151 20.65 1.85 -4.57
N PHE A 152 21.13 1.53 -3.38
CA PHE A 152 20.30 1.42 -2.18
C PHE A 152 19.82 2.79 -1.70
N VAL A 153 20.70 3.80 -1.72
CA VAL A 153 20.35 5.17 -1.33
C VAL A 153 19.31 5.76 -2.28
N VAL A 154 19.48 5.62 -3.60
CA VAL A 154 18.50 6.13 -4.58
C VAL A 154 17.15 5.42 -4.46
N ALA A 155 17.15 4.08 -4.28
CA ALA A 155 15.91 3.34 -4.11
C ALA A 155 15.13 3.79 -2.85
N GLU A 156 15.85 4.05 -1.75
CA GLU A 156 15.26 4.53 -0.52
C GLU A 156 14.79 5.99 -0.61
N LEU A 157 15.54 6.87 -1.29
CA LEU A 157 15.13 8.25 -1.58
C LEU A 157 13.80 8.25 -2.33
N VAL A 158 13.70 7.49 -3.44
CA VAL A 158 12.46 7.41 -4.23
C VAL A 158 11.27 6.97 -3.37
N ARG A 159 11.46 5.94 -2.54
CA ARG A 159 10.42 5.43 -1.66
C ARG A 159 9.98 6.49 -0.65
N ARG A 160 10.92 7.09 0.09
CA ARG A 160 10.63 8.07 1.15
C ARG A 160 10.09 9.38 0.62
N THR A 161 10.56 9.86 -0.53
CA THR A 161 10.01 11.05 -1.18
C THR A 161 8.55 10.82 -1.59
N GLY A 162 8.23 9.67 -2.19
CA GLY A 162 6.85 9.32 -2.50
C GLY A 162 5.97 9.21 -1.27
N GLU A 163 6.45 8.56 -0.21
CA GLU A 163 5.70 8.44 1.05
C GLU A 163 5.47 9.79 1.72
N LEU A 164 6.48 10.66 1.79
CA LEU A 164 6.33 12.00 2.36
C LEU A 164 5.28 12.82 1.58
N ALA A 165 5.32 12.77 0.24
CA ALA A 165 4.30 13.44 -0.57
C ALA A 165 2.88 12.93 -0.25
N LEU A 166 2.68 11.62 -0.09
CA LEU A 166 1.39 11.06 0.30
C LEU A 166 0.97 11.47 1.71
N LEU A 167 1.89 11.50 2.67
CA LEU A 167 1.64 11.93 4.04
C LEU A 167 1.19 13.39 4.08
N THR A 168 1.87 14.28 3.36
CA THR A 168 1.51 15.71 3.27
C THR A 168 0.11 15.93 2.71
N HIS A 169 -0.35 15.06 1.81
CA HIS A 169 -1.73 15.09 1.27
C HIS A 169 -2.76 14.33 2.13
N GLY A 170 -2.35 13.77 3.28
CA GLY A 170 -3.20 12.93 4.12
C GLY A 170 -3.66 11.63 3.43
N ALA A 171 -3.00 11.23 2.35
CA ALA A 171 -3.43 10.14 1.49
C ALA A 171 -3.08 8.76 2.04
N TRP A 172 -3.63 7.74 1.39
CA TRP A 172 -3.24 6.33 1.57
C TRP A 172 -1.82 6.10 1.05
N LEU A 173 -1.02 5.35 1.82
CA LEU A 173 0.28 4.86 1.39
C LEU A 173 0.12 3.67 0.42
N GLY A 174 1.23 3.25 -0.17
CA GLY A 174 1.27 2.08 -1.03
C GLY A 174 2.69 1.54 -1.19
N GLY A 175 2.83 0.21 -1.19
CA GLY A 175 4.10 -0.45 -1.42
C GLY A 175 4.33 -0.77 -2.91
N GLY A 176 5.59 -0.76 -3.34
CA GLY A 176 6.00 -1.12 -4.70
C GLY A 176 5.21 -0.34 -5.77
N LYS A 177 4.57 -1.05 -6.71
CA LYS A 177 3.78 -0.42 -7.79
C LYS A 177 2.62 0.46 -7.29
N TRP A 178 2.15 0.25 -6.06
CA TRP A 178 1.05 1.04 -5.50
C TRP A 178 1.50 2.42 -5.03
N LEU A 179 2.78 2.62 -4.70
CA LEU A 179 3.31 3.95 -4.37
C LEU A 179 3.03 4.93 -5.52
N ALA A 180 3.48 4.59 -6.73
CA ALA A 180 3.25 5.39 -7.93
C ALA A 180 1.75 5.59 -8.24
N ARG A 181 0.92 4.55 -8.07
CA ARG A 181 -0.52 4.63 -8.32
C ARG A 181 -1.26 5.53 -7.33
N ARG A 182 -0.78 5.61 -6.08
CA ARG A 182 -1.36 6.46 -5.03
C ARG A 182 -0.89 7.90 -5.15
N LEU A 183 0.30 8.13 -5.70
CA LEU A 183 0.81 9.47 -6.00
C LEU A 183 -0.01 10.15 -7.10
N GLU A 184 -0.36 9.43 -8.16
CA GLU A 184 -1.08 9.97 -9.33
C GLU A 184 -2.24 10.93 -9.00
N PRO A 185 -3.22 10.59 -8.14
CA PRO A 185 -4.35 11.47 -7.84
C PRO A 185 -4.01 12.70 -6.98
N VAL A 186 -2.87 12.73 -6.27
CA VAL A 186 -2.57 13.80 -5.28
C VAL A 186 -1.31 14.60 -5.62
N ALA A 187 -0.35 13.99 -6.31
CA ALA A 187 0.86 14.62 -6.82
C ALA A 187 1.12 14.10 -8.25
N PRO A 188 0.36 14.61 -9.25
CA PRO A 188 0.52 14.23 -10.64
C PRO A 188 1.96 14.41 -11.11
N ASP A 189 2.40 13.55 -12.03
CA ASP A 189 3.76 13.51 -12.60
C ASP A 189 4.90 13.21 -11.62
N LEU A 190 4.70 13.28 -10.29
CA LEU A 190 5.76 13.04 -9.31
C LEU A 190 6.36 11.64 -9.47
N ALA A 191 5.55 10.62 -9.70
CA ALA A 191 6.05 9.26 -9.94
C ALA A 191 6.93 9.16 -11.21
N ALA A 192 6.58 9.88 -12.28
CA ALA A 192 7.37 9.90 -13.51
C ALA A 192 8.68 10.68 -13.35
N ARG A 193 8.62 11.84 -12.68
CA ARG A 193 9.81 12.65 -12.32
C ARG A 193 10.77 11.88 -11.41
N LEU A 194 10.24 11.11 -10.44
CA LEU A 194 11.04 10.25 -9.57
C LEU A 194 11.74 9.15 -10.38
N ASP A 195 11.06 8.49 -11.32
CA ASP A 195 11.68 7.48 -12.19
C ASP A 195 12.82 8.11 -13.01
N GLU A 196 12.54 9.19 -13.75
CA GLU A 196 13.54 9.85 -14.59
C GLU A 196 14.79 10.28 -13.81
N THR A 197 14.59 10.99 -12.69
CA THR A 197 15.70 11.51 -11.87
C THR A 197 16.43 10.41 -11.13
N ALA A 198 15.76 9.35 -10.67
CA ALA A 198 16.42 8.19 -10.07
C ALA A 198 17.29 7.44 -11.08
N GLN A 199 16.81 7.26 -12.31
CA GLN A 199 17.59 6.63 -13.37
C GLN A 199 18.86 7.45 -13.69
N ALA A 200 18.76 8.79 -13.70
CA ALA A 200 19.91 9.67 -13.86
C ALA A 200 20.89 9.57 -12.66
N ALA A 201 20.36 9.57 -11.44
CA ALA A 201 21.13 9.42 -10.21
C ALA A 201 21.93 8.12 -10.18
N LEU A 202 21.32 6.99 -10.58
CA LEU A 202 22.01 5.70 -10.69
C LEU A 202 23.18 5.72 -11.68
N ARG A 203 23.16 6.62 -12.67
CA ARG A 203 24.26 6.84 -13.63
C ARG A 203 25.28 7.88 -13.16
N GLY A 204 25.12 8.41 -11.95
CA GLY A 204 26.05 9.39 -11.37
C GLY A 204 25.61 10.85 -11.48
N VAL A 205 24.45 11.14 -12.08
CA VAL A 205 23.92 12.51 -12.23
C VAL A 205 22.90 12.77 -11.13
N SER A 206 23.35 13.37 -10.03
CA SER A 206 22.58 13.47 -8.78
C SER A 206 21.65 14.68 -8.70
N GLU A 207 21.94 15.74 -9.45
CA GLU A 207 21.33 17.06 -9.27
C GLU A 207 19.80 17.04 -9.40
N GLY A 208 19.28 16.31 -10.39
CA GLY A 208 17.84 16.23 -10.63
C GLY A 208 17.08 15.56 -9.50
N LEU A 209 17.61 14.47 -8.94
CA LEU A 209 16.97 13.76 -7.82
C LEU A 209 17.06 14.61 -6.55
N THR A 210 18.22 15.23 -6.30
CA THR A 210 18.39 16.14 -5.15
C THR A 210 17.37 17.27 -5.18
N SER A 211 17.24 17.99 -6.32
CA SER A 211 16.26 19.08 -6.44
C SER A 211 14.82 18.60 -6.23
N LEU A 212 14.45 17.43 -6.77
CA LEU A 212 13.11 16.87 -6.61
C LEU A 212 12.81 16.48 -5.15
N VAL A 213 13.77 15.89 -4.45
CA VAL A 213 13.62 15.56 -3.02
C VAL A 213 13.47 16.83 -2.18
N THR A 214 14.28 17.86 -2.45
CA THR A 214 14.16 19.16 -1.78
C THR A 214 12.80 19.81 -2.00
N GLU A 215 12.26 19.78 -3.22
CA GLU A 215 10.91 20.30 -3.51
C GLU A 215 9.80 19.64 -2.65
N VAL A 216 9.88 18.32 -2.49
CA VAL A 216 8.92 17.58 -1.65
C VAL A 216 9.12 17.87 -0.17
N LEU A 217 10.37 18.01 0.29
CA LEU A 217 10.67 18.45 1.66
C LEU A 217 10.09 19.83 1.93
N ASP A 218 10.30 20.79 1.03
CA ASP A 218 9.81 22.17 1.16
C ASP A 218 8.29 22.22 1.23
N THR A 219 7.60 21.44 0.40
CA THR A 219 6.14 21.29 0.43
C THR A 219 5.65 20.72 1.77
N ALA A 220 6.46 19.90 2.44
CA ALA A 220 6.15 19.33 3.75
C ALA A 220 6.57 20.22 4.94
N GLY A 221 7.11 21.42 4.70
CA GLY A 221 7.59 22.34 5.74
C GLY A 221 9.11 22.41 5.88
N GLY A 222 9.84 21.97 4.86
CA GLY A 222 11.30 22.08 4.74
C GLY A 222 12.08 20.93 5.40
N PRO A 223 13.39 20.86 5.12
CA PRO A 223 14.30 19.88 5.72
C PRO A 223 14.36 20.02 7.25
N VAL A 224 14.63 18.91 7.92
CA VAL A 224 14.76 18.86 9.38
C VAL A 224 16.06 18.15 9.73
N TRP A 225 16.91 18.82 10.51
CA TRP A 225 18.10 18.19 11.08
C TRP A 225 18.41 18.81 12.45
N GLU A 226 18.67 20.12 12.47
CA GLU A 226 18.92 20.84 13.71
C GLU A 226 17.67 20.84 14.60
N GLY A 227 17.84 20.50 15.88
CA GLY A 227 16.76 20.45 16.86
C GLY A 227 15.92 19.17 16.83
N TYR A 228 16.12 18.26 15.87
CA TYR A 228 15.42 16.98 15.87
C TYR A 228 15.78 16.15 17.11
N ARG A 229 14.76 15.66 17.82
CA ARG A 229 14.93 14.85 19.03
C ARG A 229 13.77 13.88 19.22
N ARG A 230 14.10 12.63 19.52
CA ARG A 230 13.15 11.61 20.02
C ARG A 230 13.68 10.95 21.28
N SER A 231 12.77 10.55 22.17
CA SER A 231 13.15 9.77 23.34
C SER A 231 13.25 8.30 22.95
N GLY A 232 14.32 7.62 23.36
CA GLY A 232 14.41 6.17 23.23
C GLY A 232 13.36 5.43 24.08
N PRO A 233 13.14 4.13 23.83
CA PRO A 233 12.20 3.33 24.61
C PRO A 233 12.61 3.34 26.08
N ARG A 234 11.73 3.84 26.96
CA ARG A 234 11.88 3.68 28.40
C ARG A 234 11.39 2.29 28.76
N LYS A 235 12.27 1.42 29.27
CA LYS A 235 11.84 0.23 29.99
C LYS A 235 11.04 0.71 31.20
N THR A 236 9.74 0.44 31.21
CA THR A 236 8.96 0.54 32.45
C THR A 236 9.50 -0.53 33.40
N ALA A 237 9.98 -0.09 34.56
CA ALA A 237 10.38 -0.97 35.66
C ALA A 237 9.16 -1.67 36.27
#